data_AF-A0A7S1U8M9-F1
#
_entry.id   AF-A0A7S1U8M9-F1
#
_cell.length_a   1.000
_cell.length_b   1.000
_cell.length_c   1.000
_cell.angle_alpha   90.00
_cell.angle_beta   90.00
_cell.angle_gamma   90.00
#
_symmetry.space_group_name_H-M   'P 1'
#
loop_
_entity.id
_entity.type
_entity.pdbx_description
1 polymer ?
#
loop_
_entity_poly.entity_id
_entity_poly.type
_entity_poly.pdbx_seq_one_letter_code
_entity_poly.pdbx_strand_id
1 'polypeptide(L)'
;MDSTEEAAAGAPAAMWCSIASAPGKAILFGEHSVVHGTPAVAAALSDLRCKVSAATSAADTVRLDLSDIRDEAGRPVHFSVPASKLVAAVRAAGAGAIASDELPRGAVLMALDTLLDDCGAAAKQALKPLLYLCAAVVLLRCRGAVTGLDVKARRVRLPVGAGLGSSAAFSVAAAAALLGLQLKVMGKSASAPAGVPAPAQQREINGWAFAAETVIHGTPSGLDNSVSCYGGAMRYVKTPFSMTPINPVPTLRILVVNTLVPRSTRALVAHVGDTLKRMEGAVRPIFHSIGYIADAFAHLSQK
;
A
#
# COMPACT_ATOMS: atom_id res chain seq x y z
N MET A 1 -24.10 47.16 -34.81
CA MET A 1 -22.63 47.22 -34.85
C MET A 1 -22.27 48.22 -33.78
N ASP A 2 -21.98 47.82 -32.55
CA ASP A 2 -20.94 46.86 -32.20
C ASP A 2 -21.30 46.13 -30.90
N SER A 3 -21.07 44.82 -30.90
CA SER A 3 -21.36 43.88 -29.82
C SER A 3 -20.15 43.81 -28.89
N THR A 4 -20.31 44.25 -27.65
CA THR A 4 -19.31 44.10 -26.60
C THR A 4 -19.07 42.63 -26.28
N GLU A 5 -17.83 42.21 -26.49
CA GLU A 5 -17.19 41.01 -25.93
C GLU A 5 -17.57 40.79 -24.47
N GLU A 6 -18.31 39.72 -24.21
CA GLU A 6 -18.39 39.12 -22.89
C GLU A 6 -17.55 37.84 -22.93
N ALA A 7 -16.28 38.00 -22.57
CA ALA A 7 -15.34 36.90 -22.41
C ALA A 7 -15.93 35.89 -21.42
N ALA A 8 -16.24 34.69 -21.91
CA ALA A 8 -16.68 33.57 -21.10
C ALA A 8 -15.62 33.26 -20.03
N ALA A 9 -15.87 33.73 -18.80
CA ALA A 9 -15.11 33.36 -17.62
C ALA A 9 -15.15 31.83 -17.48
N GLY A 10 -14.02 31.18 -17.73
CA GLY A 10 -13.89 29.73 -17.59
C GLY A 10 -14.30 29.30 -16.19
N ALA A 11 -15.26 28.36 -16.12
CA ALA A 11 -15.73 27.79 -14.86
C ALA A 11 -14.54 27.32 -14.01
N PRO A 12 -14.56 27.52 -12.68
CA PRO A 12 -13.49 27.04 -11.82
C PRO A 12 -13.36 25.52 -11.99
N ALA A 13 -12.15 25.04 -12.30
CA ALA A 13 -11.87 23.61 -12.41
C ALA A 13 -12.34 22.92 -11.11
N ALA A 14 -13.29 22.01 -11.23
CA ALA A 14 -13.86 21.34 -10.06
C ALA A 14 -12.74 20.69 -9.22
N MET A 15 -12.62 21.09 -7.95
CA MET A 15 -11.71 20.44 -7.01
C MET A 15 -12.33 19.13 -6.54
N TRP A 16 -11.83 18.02 -7.08
CA TRP A 16 -12.23 16.69 -6.68
C TRP A 16 -11.41 16.25 -5.48
N CYS A 17 -12.04 15.54 -4.54
CA CYS A 17 -11.34 14.91 -3.43
C CYS A 17 -11.80 13.47 -3.22
N SER A 18 -10.92 12.65 -2.67
CA SER A 18 -11.15 11.26 -2.33
C SER A 18 -10.39 10.91 -1.06
N ILE A 19 -11.00 10.09 -0.20
CA ILE A 19 -10.42 9.68 1.07
C ILE A 19 -10.62 8.18 1.18
N ALA A 20 -9.55 7.47 1.56
CA ALA A 20 -9.61 6.05 1.85
C ALA A 20 -8.86 5.72 3.13
N SER A 21 -9.18 4.56 3.72
CA SER A 21 -8.42 4.02 4.84
C SER A 21 -8.26 2.52 4.73
N ALA A 22 -7.12 2.01 5.16
CA ALA A 22 -6.83 0.57 5.15
C ALA A 22 -6.25 0.13 6.51
N PRO A 23 -6.60 -1.07 7.01
CA PRO A 23 -6.06 -1.63 8.24
C PRO A 23 -4.62 -2.12 8.06
N GLY A 24 -3.87 -2.18 9.16
CA GLY A 24 -2.67 -3.01 9.26
C GLY A 24 -3.02 -4.49 9.30
N LYS A 25 -2.01 -5.33 9.53
CA LYS A 25 -2.16 -6.79 9.62
C LYS A 25 -1.32 -7.35 10.75
N ALA A 26 -1.73 -8.50 11.29
CA ALA A 26 -0.90 -9.34 12.14
C ALA A 26 -0.84 -10.76 11.56
N ILE A 27 0.27 -11.46 11.80
CA ILE A 27 0.32 -12.91 11.61
C ILE A 27 -0.18 -13.51 12.92
N LEU A 28 -1.24 -14.32 12.86
CA LEU A 28 -1.79 -15.00 14.02
C LEU A 28 -1.02 -16.30 14.29
N PHE A 29 -0.66 -17.01 13.21
CA PHE A 29 0.05 -18.28 13.26
C PHE A 29 0.98 -18.43 12.06
N GLY A 30 2.12 -19.10 12.23
CA GLY A 30 2.99 -19.54 11.13
C GLY A 30 4.09 -18.55 10.73
N GLU A 31 4.52 -17.69 11.65
CA GLU A 31 5.45 -16.57 11.41
C GLU A 31 6.74 -16.98 10.70
N HIS A 32 7.52 -17.87 11.31
CA HIS A 32 8.79 -18.33 10.74
C HIS A 32 8.62 -19.63 9.94
N SER A 33 7.66 -20.47 10.33
CA SER A 33 7.46 -21.78 9.71
C SER A 33 6.98 -21.66 8.25
N VAL A 34 6.32 -20.56 7.88
CA VAL A 34 5.86 -20.33 6.50
C VAL A 34 6.99 -20.14 5.49
N VAL A 35 8.16 -19.70 5.96
CA VAL A 35 9.37 -19.64 5.13
C VAL A 35 9.79 -21.04 4.66
N HIS A 36 9.38 -22.07 5.40
CA HIS A 36 9.74 -23.47 5.19
C HIS A 36 8.57 -24.33 4.67
N GLY A 37 7.56 -23.70 4.04
CA GLY A 37 6.49 -24.40 3.33
C GLY A 37 5.28 -24.80 4.18
N THR A 38 5.24 -24.44 5.47
CA THR A 38 4.05 -24.67 6.30
C THR A 38 3.04 -23.53 6.19
N PRO A 39 1.75 -23.75 6.46
CA PRO A 39 0.75 -22.70 6.42
C PRO A 39 0.94 -21.63 7.50
N ALA A 40 0.55 -20.41 7.16
CA ALA A 40 0.37 -19.29 8.09
C ALA A 40 -1.03 -18.71 7.95
N VAL A 41 -1.49 -18.04 9.01
CA VAL A 41 -2.70 -17.23 8.98
C VAL A 41 -2.35 -15.80 9.35
N ALA A 42 -2.70 -14.86 8.48
CA ALA A 42 -2.62 -13.43 8.75
C ALA A 42 -4.01 -12.81 8.76
N ALA A 43 -4.24 -11.82 9.63
CA ALA A 43 -5.52 -11.16 9.81
C ALA A 43 -5.37 -9.64 9.84
N ALA A 44 -6.40 -8.94 9.35
CA ALA A 44 -6.47 -7.49 9.36
C ALA A 44 -6.71 -6.97 10.78
N LEU A 45 -6.03 -5.87 11.13
CA LEU A 45 -6.19 -5.17 12.40
C LEU A 45 -7.15 -3.99 12.19
N SER A 46 -8.43 -4.20 12.52
CA SER A 46 -9.51 -3.24 12.21
C SER A 46 -9.23 -1.81 12.69
N ASP A 47 -8.68 -1.68 13.89
CA ASP A 47 -8.56 -0.41 14.62
C ASP A 47 -7.22 0.32 14.44
N LEU A 48 -6.24 -0.34 13.81
CA LEU A 48 -4.93 0.22 13.48
C LEU A 48 -4.88 0.47 11.97
N ARG A 49 -5.07 1.72 11.55
CA ARG A 49 -5.30 2.05 10.13
C ARG A 49 -4.32 3.09 9.60
N CYS A 50 -4.19 3.15 8.28
CA CYS A 50 -3.68 4.31 7.57
C CYS A 50 -4.85 5.00 6.85
N LYS A 51 -4.90 6.33 6.89
CA LYS A 51 -5.88 7.15 6.17
C LYS A 51 -5.14 8.04 5.18
N VAL A 52 -5.60 8.05 3.94
CA VAL A 52 -5.05 8.90 2.88
C VAL A 52 -6.17 9.74 2.28
N SER A 53 -5.91 11.03 2.12
CA SER A 53 -6.75 11.94 1.34
C SER A 53 -5.99 12.39 0.10
N ALA A 54 -6.63 12.36 -1.06
CA ALA A 54 -6.10 12.88 -2.31
C ALA A 54 -7.09 13.89 -2.90
N ALA A 55 -6.59 15.03 -3.37
CA ALA A 55 -7.38 16.07 -4.02
C ALA A 55 -6.69 16.58 -5.28
N THR A 56 -7.47 17.04 -6.27
CA THR A 56 -6.92 17.76 -7.41
C THR A 56 -6.45 19.15 -6.97
N SER A 57 -5.39 19.64 -7.59
CA SER A 57 -4.89 21.00 -7.45
C SER A 57 -4.98 21.70 -8.79
N ALA A 58 -5.26 23.01 -8.77
CA ALA A 58 -5.23 23.85 -9.96
C ALA A 58 -3.78 24.18 -10.40
N ALA A 59 -2.82 24.13 -9.47
CA ALA A 59 -1.41 24.38 -9.74
C ALA A 59 -0.73 23.15 -10.35
N ASP A 60 0.30 23.36 -11.19
CA ASP A 60 1.19 22.30 -11.68
C ASP A 60 2.10 21.80 -10.56
N THR A 61 1.55 21.08 -9.58
CA THR A 61 2.30 20.59 -8.43
C THR A 61 1.65 19.33 -7.86
N VAL A 62 2.48 18.33 -7.57
CA VAL A 62 2.16 17.20 -6.69
C VAL A 62 2.74 17.52 -5.32
N ARG A 63 1.87 17.73 -4.33
CA ARG A 63 2.24 17.94 -2.92
C ARG A 63 1.94 16.69 -2.13
N LEU A 64 2.94 16.21 -1.40
CA LEU A 64 2.85 15.04 -0.53
C LEU A 64 3.09 15.48 0.91
N ASP A 65 2.07 15.34 1.76
CA ASP A 65 2.15 15.59 3.20
C ASP A 65 2.14 14.25 3.94
N LEU A 66 3.30 13.88 4.49
CA LEU A 66 3.50 12.71 5.32
C LEU A 66 3.93 13.15 6.74
N SER A 67 3.19 14.08 7.35
CA SER A 67 3.53 14.64 8.68
C SER A 67 3.67 13.62 9.80
N ASP A 68 3.24 12.37 9.63
CA ASP A 68 3.43 11.31 10.63
C ASP A 68 4.76 10.57 10.45
N ILE A 69 5.42 10.71 9.30
CA ILE A 69 6.75 10.16 9.03
C ILE A 69 7.79 11.20 9.43
N ARG A 70 8.89 10.70 10.00
CA ARG A 70 10.02 11.51 10.43
C ARG A 70 11.19 11.19 9.51
N ASP A 71 11.87 12.22 9.03
CA ASP A 71 13.16 12.07 8.36
C ASP A 71 14.27 11.75 9.38
N GLU A 72 15.49 11.62 8.90
CA GLU A 72 16.68 11.34 9.69
C GLU A 72 16.97 12.42 10.75
N ALA A 73 16.51 13.65 10.52
CA ALA A 73 16.62 14.77 11.44
C ALA A 73 15.40 14.89 12.38
N GLY A 74 14.48 13.93 12.35
CA GLY A 74 13.26 13.95 13.17
C GLY A 74 12.20 14.96 12.70
N ARG A 75 12.32 15.50 11.48
CA ARG A 75 11.38 16.49 10.93
C ARG A 75 10.23 15.79 10.19
N PRO A 76 9.02 16.37 10.20
CA PRO A 76 7.92 15.88 9.37
C PRO A 76 8.28 15.85 7.89
N VAL A 77 7.93 14.78 7.19
CA VAL A 77 8.22 14.64 5.75
C VAL A 77 7.15 15.38 4.93
N HIS A 78 7.61 16.37 4.17
CA HIS A 78 6.83 17.11 3.18
C HIS A 78 7.61 17.18 1.87
N PHE A 79 6.92 17.01 0.75
CA PHE A 79 7.56 17.02 -0.56
C PHE A 79 6.65 17.66 -1.61
N SER A 80 7.26 18.38 -2.56
CA SER A 80 6.54 18.91 -3.72
C SER A 80 7.38 18.84 -4.97
N VAL A 81 6.75 18.46 -6.09
CA VAL A 81 7.36 18.45 -7.42
C VAL A 81 6.34 18.94 -8.45
N PRO A 82 6.75 19.66 -9.51
CA PRO A 82 5.83 19.96 -10.61
C PRO A 82 5.24 18.67 -11.19
N ALA A 83 3.93 18.64 -11.43
CA ALA A 83 3.26 17.45 -11.95
C ALA A 83 3.73 17.15 -13.38
N SER A 84 3.96 18.19 -14.18
CA SER A 84 4.59 18.11 -15.49
C SER A 84 5.96 17.43 -15.45
N LYS A 85 6.83 17.79 -14.49
CA LYS A 85 8.16 17.20 -14.30
C LYS A 85 8.06 15.72 -13.94
N LEU A 86 7.15 15.34 -13.04
CA LEU A 86 6.91 13.94 -12.67
C LEU A 86 6.44 13.12 -13.89
N VAL A 87 5.46 13.61 -14.63
CA VAL A 87 4.93 12.93 -15.83
C VAL A 87 6.02 12.79 -16.91
N ALA A 88 6.81 13.84 -17.14
CA ALA A 88 7.91 13.82 -18.10
C ALA A 88 8.96 12.77 -17.74
N ALA A 89 9.37 12.70 -16.46
CA ALA A 89 10.35 11.72 -15.98
C ALA A 89 9.86 10.29 -16.17
N VAL A 90 8.59 10.00 -15.82
CA VAL A 90 8.02 8.65 -15.97
C VAL A 90 7.85 8.26 -17.44
N ARG A 91 7.45 9.19 -18.31
CA ARG A 91 7.35 8.94 -19.76
C ARG A 91 8.72 8.71 -20.42
N ALA A 92 9.73 9.48 -20.04
CA ALA A 92 11.10 9.30 -20.53
C ALA A 92 11.67 7.93 -20.14
N ALA A 93 11.25 7.39 -18.99
CA ALA A 93 11.54 6.02 -18.57
C ALA A 93 10.72 4.93 -19.31
N GLY A 94 10.00 5.29 -20.38
CA GLY A 94 9.27 4.38 -21.25
C GLY A 94 7.87 4.00 -20.76
N ALA A 95 7.34 4.64 -19.71
CA ALA A 95 6.02 4.33 -19.19
C ALA A 95 4.92 5.21 -19.81
N GLY A 96 3.99 4.57 -20.52
CA GLY A 96 2.75 5.15 -21.04
C GLY A 96 1.60 5.04 -20.03
N ALA A 97 0.50 4.38 -20.41
CA ALA A 97 -0.51 3.95 -19.44
C ALA A 97 0.00 2.68 -18.76
N ILE A 98 0.16 2.73 -17.44
CA ILE A 98 0.56 1.58 -16.61
C ILE A 98 -0.71 0.85 -16.16
N ALA A 99 -0.73 -0.48 -16.26
CA ALA A 99 -1.82 -1.31 -15.75
C ALA A 99 -1.59 -1.66 -14.26
N SER A 100 -2.66 -1.92 -13.51
CA SER A 100 -2.57 -2.19 -12.06
C SER A 100 -1.86 -3.51 -11.71
N ASP A 101 -1.77 -4.42 -12.66
CA ASP A 101 -1.08 -5.71 -12.57
C ASP A 101 0.35 -5.67 -13.13
N GLU A 102 0.79 -4.54 -13.69
CA GLU A 102 2.14 -4.36 -14.20
C GLU A 102 3.11 -4.01 -13.06
N LEU A 103 4.21 -4.76 -12.95
CA LEU A 103 5.28 -4.46 -12.00
C LEU A 103 5.99 -3.14 -12.37
N PRO A 104 6.39 -2.32 -11.38
CA PRO A 104 7.15 -1.10 -11.63
C PRO A 104 8.46 -1.40 -12.39
N ARG A 105 8.65 -0.75 -13.54
CA ARG A 105 9.87 -0.89 -14.34
C ARG A 105 11.07 -0.23 -13.64
N GLY A 106 12.23 -0.87 -13.71
CA GLY A 106 13.46 -0.34 -13.10
C GLY A 106 13.79 1.09 -13.53
N ALA A 107 13.63 1.41 -14.82
CA ALA A 107 13.85 2.76 -15.34
C ALA A 107 12.93 3.82 -14.69
N VAL A 108 11.66 3.47 -14.43
CA VAL A 108 10.71 4.36 -13.75
C VAL A 108 11.15 4.57 -12.30
N LEU A 109 11.57 3.50 -11.62
CA LEU A 109 12.06 3.60 -10.24
C LEU A 109 13.29 4.50 -10.13
N MET A 110 14.23 4.39 -11.08
CA MET A 110 15.40 5.26 -11.15
C MET A 110 15.02 6.72 -11.40
N ALA A 111 14.08 6.98 -12.31
CA ALA A 111 13.59 8.34 -12.57
C ALA A 111 12.94 8.96 -11.31
N LEU A 112 12.22 8.16 -10.53
CA LEU A 112 11.65 8.62 -9.25
C LEU A 112 12.74 8.86 -8.19
N ASP A 113 13.80 8.05 -8.15
CA ASP A 113 14.93 8.28 -7.25
C ASP A 113 15.59 9.63 -7.55
N THR A 114 15.81 9.94 -8.83
CA THR A 114 16.37 11.25 -9.25
C THR A 114 15.51 12.43 -8.82
N LEU A 115 14.18 12.31 -8.86
CA LEU A 115 13.28 13.37 -8.35
C LEU A 115 13.35 13.54 -6.84
N LEU A 116 13.85 12.54 -6.13
CA LEU A 116 13.95 12.50 -4.69
C LEU A 116 15.40 12.67 -4.21
N ASP A 117 16.38 12.98 -5.07
CA ASP A 117 17.81 12.92 -4.72
C ASP A 117 18.15 13.69 -3.45
N ASP A 118 17.55 14.86 -3.25
CA ASP A 118 17.73 15.74 -2.09
C ASP A 118 17.06 15.22 -0.79
N CYS A 119 16.29 14.13 -0.86
CA CYS A 119 15.63 13.53 0.29
C CYS A 119 16.52 12.46 0.96
N GLY A 120 16.43 12.37 2.30
CA GLY A 120 17.01 11.27 3.05
C GLY A 120 16.38 9.91 2.71
N ALA A 121 17.05 8.83 3.08
CA ALA A 121 16.63 7.45 2.82
C ALA A 121 15.24 7.12 3.41
N ALA A 122 14.95 7.57 4.64
CA ALA A 122 13.66 7.35 5.29
C ALA A 122 12.52 8.07 4.56
N ALA A 123 12.76 9.30 4.12
CA ALA A 123 11.80 10.06 3.32
C ALA A 123 11.62 9.43 1.93
N LYS A 124 12.71 9.04 1.25
CA LYS A 124 12.67 8.34 -0.04
C LYS A 124 11.80 7.09 0.01
N GLN A 125 11.96 6.27 1.05
CA GLN A 125 11.20 5.02 1.21
C GLN A 125 9.68 5.25 1.25
N ALA A 126 9.22 6.39 1.81
CA ALA A 126 7.79 6.70 1.89
C ALA A 126 7.27 7.51 0.69
N LEU A 127 8.09 8.41 0.14
CA LEU A 127 7.69 9.30 -0.96
C LEU A 127 7.67 8.59 -2.31
N LYS A 128 8.64 7.71 -2.58
CA LYS A 128 8.78 7.00 -3.86
C LYS A 128 7.53 6.20 -4.27
N PRO A 129 6.95 5.32 -3.42
CA PRO A 129 5.71 4.61 -3.76
C PRO A 129 4.53 5.55 -4.00
N LEU A 130 4.45 6.67 -3.26
CA LEU A 130 3.36 7.62 -3.41
C LEU A 130 3.48 8.44 -4.70
N LEU A 131 4.69 8.85 -5.09
CA LEU A 131 4.96 9.48 -6.38
C LEU A 131 4.65 8.54 -7.53
N TYR A 132 5.06 7.27 -7.42
CA TYR A 132 4.71 6.24 -8.39
C TYR A 132 3.19 6.14 -8.58
N LEU A 133 2.43 6.04 -7.48
CA LEU A 133 0.97 5.95 -7.54
C LEU A 133 0.33 7.24 -8.10
N CYS A 134 0.81 8.42 -7.73
CA CYS A 134 0.31 9.69 -8.27
C CYS A 134 0.46 9.74 -9.80
N ALA A 135 1.63 9.33 -10.31
CA ALA A 135 1.90 9.27 -11.74
C ALA A 135 1.05 8.20 -12.43
N ALA A 136 1.12 6.96 -11.95
CA ALA A 136 0.52 5.79 -12.60
C ALA A 136 -1.01 5.77 -12.53
N VAL A 137 -1.58 6.11 -11.37
CA VAL A 137 -3.03 6.03 -11.14
C VAL A 137 -3.75 7.27 -11.66
N VAL A 138 -3.19 8.47 -11.51
CA VAL A 138 -3.92 9.70 -11.86
C VAL A 138 -3.32 10.42 -13.05
N LEU A 139 -2.08 10.91 -12.95
CA LEU A 139 -1.56 11.90 -13.92
C LEU A 139 -1.38 11.34 -15.33
N LEU A 140 -1.00 10.07 -15.48
CA LEU A 140 -0.86 9.43 -16.80
C LEU A 140 -2.20 9.05 -17.42
N ARG A 141 -3.25 8.87 -16.61
CA ARG A 141 -4.57 8.38 -17.03
C ARG A 141 -5.60 9.52 -17.22
N CYS A 142 -5.52 10.59 -16.44
CA CYS A 142 -6.40 11.76 -16.49
C CYS A 142 -5.79 12.92 -17.31
N ARG A 143 -5.30 12.63 -18.53
CA ARG A 143 -4.53 13.57 -19.38
C ARG A 143 -5.23 14.92 -19.54
N GLY A 144 -4.64 15.99 -18.99
CA GLY A 144 -5.14 17.37 -19.10
C GLY A 144 -6.31 17.73 -18.17
N ALA A 145 -6.97 16.74 -17.56
CA ALA A 145 -8.05 16.97 -16.59
C ALA A 145 -7.55 17.25 -15.17
N VAL A 146 -6.29 16.91 -14.88
CA VAL A 146 -5.64 17.13 -13.58
C VAL A 146 -4.31 17.86 -13.82
N THR A 147 -4.19 19.08 -13.30
CA THR A 147 -2.94 19.87 -13.37
C THR A 147 -2.02 19.61 -12.19
N GLY A 148 -2.56 19.31 -11.01
CA GLY A 148 -1.76 18.89 -9.85
C GLY A 148 -2.55 18.06 -8.84
N LEU A 149 -1.86 17.67 -7.77
CA LEU A 149 -2.38 16.82 -6.71
C LEU A 149 -1.94 17.31 -5.33
N ASP A 150 -2.82 17.22 -4.34
CA ASP A 150 -2.49 17.31 -2.91
C ASP A 150 -2.85 15.97 -2.26
N VAL A 151 -1.84 15.26 -1.74
CA VAL A 151 -2.00 13.96 -1.11
C VAL A 151 -1.46 14.02 0.31
N LYS A 152 -2.31 13.67 1.27
CA LYS A 152 -1.98 13.65 2.70
C LYS A 152 -2.20 12.28 3.26
N ALA A 153 -1.22 11.76 3.99
CA ALA A 153 -1.34 10.50 4.70
C ALA A 153 -1.21 10.70 6.20
N ARG A 154 -2.06 9.99 6.95
CA ARG A 154 -2.09 9.98 8.41
C ARG A 154 -2.24 8.56 8.92
N ARG A 155 -1.49 8.18 9.95
CA ARG A 155 -1.60 6.90 10.64
C ARG A 155 -2.55 7.04 11.82
N VAL A 156 -3.44 6.08 11.97
CA VAL A 156 -4.35 5.97 13.11
C VAL A 156 -3.85 4.82 13.97
N ARG A 157 -3.04 5.15 14.98
CA ARG A 157 -2.46 4.22 15.98
C ARG A 157 -1.59 3.09 15.40
N LEU A 158 -1.25 3.11 14.11
CA LEU A 158 -0.43 2.09 13.46
C LEU A 158 1.07 2.45 13.56
N PRO A 159 1.88 1.73 14.37
CA PRO A 159 3.31 1.99 14.49
C PRO A 159 4.07 1.60 13.21
N VAL A 160 5.11 2.37 12.89
CA VAL A 160 6.02 2.07 11.77
C VAL A 160 7.07 1.06 12.23
N GLY A 161 7.41 0.11 11.37
CA GLY A 161 8.51 -0.83 11.61
C GLY A 161 8.22 -1.93 12.65
N ALA A 162 7.02 -1.97 13.24
CA ALA A 162 6.64 -2.98 14.22
C ALA A 162 6.23 -4.33 13.61
N GLY A 163 6.23 -4.46 12.28
CA GLY A 163 5.77 -5.66 11.57
C GLY A 163 4.25 -5.78 11.41
N LEU A 164 3.51 -4.69 11.67
CA LEU A 164 2.04 -4.64 11.58
C LEU A 164 1.51 -4.26 10.20
N GLY A 165 2.33 -4.37 9.15
CA GLY A 165 1.92 -4.05 7.77
C GLY A 165 1.63 -2.57 7.51
N SER A 166 2.38 -1.65 8.15
CA SER A 166 2.16 -0.20 7.98
C SER A 166 2.40 0.30 6.56
N SER A 167 3.38 -0.27 5.84
CA SER A 167 3.63 0.05 4.43
C SER A 167 2.47 -0.41 3.56
N ALA A 168 2.00 -1.64 3.74
CA ALA A 168 0.88 -2.19 3.00
C ALA A 168 -0.42 -1.40 3.24
N ALA A 169 -0.72 -1.04 4.49
CA ALA A 169 -1.87 -0.19 4.81
C ALA A 169 -1.78 1.19 4.14
N PHE A 170 -0.59 1.78 4.11
CA PHE A 170 -0.35 3.03 3.40
C PHE A 170 -0.53 2.88 1.89
N SER A 171 0.07 1.84 1.28
CA SER A 171 -0.03 1.51 -0.14
C SER A 171 -1.48 1.28 -0.59
N VAL A 172 -2.27 0.51 0.18
CA VAL A 172 -3.70 0.26 -0.09
C VAL A 172 -4.53 1.54 0.07
N ALA A 173 -4.35 2.30 1.15
CA ALA A 173 -5.09 3.54 1.35
C ALA A 173 -4.77 4.59 0.28
N ALA A 174 -3.51 4.70 -0.13
CA ALA A 174 -3.08 5.59 -1.20
C ALA A 174 -3.66 5.18 -2.56
N ALA A 175 -3.55 3.90 -2.92
CA ALA A 175 -4.11 3.36 -4.15
C ALA A 175 -5.64 3.58 -4.22
N ALA A 176 -6.36 3.29 -3.13
CA ALA A 176 -7.80 3.49 -3.05
C ALA A 176 -8.20 4.96 -3.14
N ALA A 177 -7.51 5.87 -2.44
CA ALA A 177 -7.79 7.30 -2.50
C ALA A 177 -7.56 7.85 -3.91
N LEU A 178 -6.42 7.52 -4.54
CA LEU A 178 -6.07 7.98 -5.88
C LEU A 178 -6.97 7.39 -6.96
N LEU A 179 -7.35 6.11 -6.87
CA LEU A 179 -8.29 5.50 -7.81
C LEU A 179 -9.69 6.11 -7.67
N GLY A 180 -10.15 6.33 -6.42
CA GLY A 180 -11.41 7.04 -6.18
C GLY A 180 -11.39 8.47 -6.73
N LEU A 181 -10.25 9.17 -6.65
CA LEU A 181 -10.07 10.49 -7.25
C LEU A 181 -10.13 10.42 -8.79
N GLN A 182 -9.41 9.49 -9.40
CA GLN A 182 -9.40 9.24 -10.85
C GLN A 182 -10.83 8.99 -11.37
N LEU A 183 -11.59 8.12 -10.70
CA LEU A 183 -12.97 7.80 -11.09
C LEU A 183 -13.88 9.03 -11.05
N LYS A 184 -13.78 9.86 -10.00
CA LYS A 184 -14.53 11.12 -9.88
C LYS A 184 -14.19 12.11 -10.99
N VAL A 185 -12.89 12.31 -11.26
CA VAL A 185 -12.40 13.19 -12.34
C VAL A 185 -12.91 12.73 -13.70
N MET A 186 -12.97 11.42 -13.93
CA MET A 186 -13.45 10.83 -15.19
C MET A 186 -14.99 10.78 -15.31
N GLY A 187 -15.74 11.35 -14.35
CA GLY A 187 -17.19 11.28 -14.33
C GLY A 187 -17.75 9.88 -14.09
N LYS A 188 -16.89 8.91 -13.75
CA LYS A 188 -17.26 7.54 -13.40
C LYS A 188 -17.64 7.54 -11.92
N SER A 189 -18.87 7.97 -11.63
CA SER A 189 -19.39 7.91 -10.26
C SER A 189 -19.40 6.46 -9.80
N ALA A 190 -18.54 6.12 -8.84
CA ALA A 190 -18.72 4.93 -8.05
C ALA A 190 -19.99 5.17 -7.22
N SER A 191 -21.10 4.57 -7.63
CA SER A 191 -22.38 4.56 -6.91
C SER A 191 -22.31 3.84 -5.56
N ALA A 192 -21.11 3.52 -5.07
CA ALA A 192 -20.94 2.98 -3.73
C ALA A 192 -21.07 4.14 -2.73
N PRO A 193 -22.08 4.14 -1.84
CA PRO A 193 -22.07 5.03 -0.68
C PRO A 193 -20.78 4.77 0.12
N ALA A 194 -20.37 5.74 0.96
CA ALA A 194 -19.20 5.64 1.83
C ALA A 194 -19.10 4.23 2.47
N GLY A 195 -18.20 3.40 1.94
CA GLY A 195 -18.30 1.95 2.13
C GLY A 195 -17.17 1.17 1.46
N VAL A 196 -17.26 -0.16 1.53
CA VAL A 196 -16.27 -1.08 0.97
C VAL A 196 -16.35 -1.06 -0.56
N PRO A 197 -15.21 -0.87 -1.28
CA PRO A 197 -15.21 -0.88 -2.75
C PRO A 197 -15.74 -2.19 -3.33
N ALA A 198 -16.30 -2.13 -4.55
CA ALA A 198 -16.75 -3.34 -5.24
C ALA A 198 -15.58 -4.32 -5.49
N PRO A 199 -15.81 -5.64 -5.59
CA PRO A 199 -14.72 -6.63 -5.74
C PRO A 199 -13.76 -6.35 -6.91
N ALA A 200 -14.27 -5.81 -8.03
CA ALA A 200 -13.43 -5.42 -9.16
C ALA A 200 -12.49 -4.25 -8.81
N GLN A 201 -13.00 -3.26 -8.07
CA GLN A 201 -12.19 -2.12 -7.59
C GLN A 201 -11.19 -2.57 -6.53
N GLN A 202 -11.56 -3.49 -5.62
CA GLN A 202 -10.63 -4.05 -4.66
C GLN A 202 -9.46 -4.76 -5.34
N ARG A 203 -9.71 -5.51 -6.43
CA ARG A 203 -8.62 -6.14 -7.21
C ARG A 203 -7.68 -5.10 -7.82
N GLU A 204 -8.22 -4.02 -8.39
CA GLU A 204 -7.39 -2.93 -8.94
C GLU A 204 -6.60 -2.22 -7.84
N ILE A 205 -7.23 -1.92 -6.69
CA ILE A 205 -6.57 -1.34 -5.51
C ILE A 205 -5.44 -2.25 -5.03
N ASN A 206 -5.69 -3.55 -4.92
CA ASN A 206 -4.68 -4.51 -4.47
C ASN A 206 -3.51 -4.62 -5.45
N GLY A 207 -3.77 -4.58 -6.76
CA GLY A 207 -2.72 -4.54 -7.79
C GLY A 207 -1.81 -3.32 -7.64
N TRP A 208 -2.41 -2.12 -7.54
CA TRP A 208 -1.65 -0.89 -7.30
C TRP A 208 -0.89 -0.90 -5.97
N ALA A 209 -1.51 -1.41 -4.91
CA ALA A 209 -0.85 -1.56 -3.61
C ALA A 209 0.31 -2.56 -3.67
N PHE A 210 0.19 -3.63 -4.46
CA PHE A 210 1.27 -4.59 -4.70
C PHE A 210 2.42 -3.97 -5.48
N ALA A 211 2.13 -3.18 -6.51
CA ALA A 211 3.14 -2.40 -7.23
C ALA A 211 3.86 -1.42 -6.29
N ALA A 212 3.13 -0.70 -5.43
CA ALA A 212 3.72 0.19 -4.44
C ALA A 212 4.58 -0.55 -3.39
N GLU A 213 4.14 -1.71 -2.88
CA GLU A 213 4.98 -2.53 -2.00
C GLU A 213 6.23 -3.05 -2.71
N THR A 214 6.15 -3.30 -4.03
CA THR A 214 7.32 -3.66 -4.86
C THR A 214 8.30 -2.49 -4.94
N VAL A 215 7.82 -1.25 -5.04
CA VAL A 215 8.68 -0.04 -4.97
C VAL A 215 9.43 0.05 -3.64
N ILE A 216 8.80 -0.33 -2.52
CA ILE A 216 9.37 -0.21 -1.18
C ILE A 216 10.32 -1.37 -0.86
N HIS A 217 9.89 -2.61 -1.14
CA HIS A 217 10.53 -3.83 -0.63
C HIS A 217 11.17 -4.70 -1.72
N GLY A 218 10.98 -4.37 -3.00
CA GLY A 218 11.54 -5.10 -4.15
C GLY A 218 10.76 -6.38 -4.48
N THR A 219 10.71 -7.35 -3.57
CA THR A 219 10.07 -8.66 -3.81
C THR A 219 9.06 -9.04 -2.72
N PRO A 220 7.96 -8.27 -2.56
CA PRO A 220 6.94 -8.57 -1.56
C PRO A 220 6.18 -9.86 -1.87
N SER A 221 5.70 -10.57 -0.83
CA SER A 221 4.91 -11.81 -1.01
C SER A 221 3.47 -11.58 -1.46
N GLY A 222 2.96 -10.35 -1.33
CA GLY A 222 1.56 -10.00 -1.57
C GLY A 222 0.60 -10.32 -0.42
N LEU A 223 1.08 -10.91 0.68
CA LEU A 223 0.23 -11.20 1.84
C LEU A 223 -0.25 -9.90 2.53
N ASP A 224 0.68 -8.99 2.79
CA ASP A 224 0.40 -7.82 3.63
C ASP A 224 -0.60 -6.85 2.96
N ASN A 225 -0.42 -6.56 1.66
CA ASN A 225 -1.36 -5.72 0.92
C ASN A 225 -2.70 -6.43 0.70
N SER A 226 -2.72 -7.73 0.45
CA SER A 226 -3.97 -8.48 0.27
C SER A 226 -4.79 -8.47 1.56
N VAL A 227 -4.19 -8.77 2.71
CA VAL A 227 -4.89 -8.71 4.01
C VAL A 227 -5.39 -7.29 4.29
N SER A 228 -4.58 -6.28 3.98
CA SER A 228 -4.98 -4.88 4.16
C SER A 228 -6.12 -4.45 3.22
N CYS A 229 -6.11 -4.92 1.96
CA CYS A 229 -7.09 -4.55 0.94
C CYS A 229 -8.44 -5.24 1.14
N TYR A 230 -8.43 -6.57 1.33
CA TYR A 230 -9.65 -7.36 1.41
C TYR A 230 -10.19 -7.48 2.84
N GLY A 231 -9.36 -7.24 3.85
CA GLY A 231 -9.73 -7.42 5.25
C GLY A 231 -9.84 -8.90 5.63
N GLY A 232 -10.50 -9.17 6.75
CA GLY A 232 -10.69 -10.53 7.26
C GLY A 232 -9.36 -11.21 7.62
N ALA A 233 -9.28 -12.51 7.34
CA ALA A 233 -8.09 -13.31 7.53
C ALA A 233 -7.76 -14.09 6.26
N MET A 234 -6.48 -14.39 6.08
CA MET A 234 -5.96 -15.15 4.94
C MET A 234 -5.07 -16.26 5.42
N ARG A 235 -5.32 -17.44 4.86
CA ARG A 235 -4.40 -18.55 4.90
C ARG A 235 -3.36 -18.36 3.79
N TYR A 236 -2.09 -18.51 4.13
CA TYR A 236 -0.97 -18.31 3.23
C TYR A 236 0.00 -19.49 3.31
N VAL A 237 0.43 -20.00 2.16
CA VAL A 237 1.49 -21.00 2.01
C VAL A 237 2.46 -20.47 0.97
N LYS A 238 3.75 -20.48 1.30
CA LYS A 238 4.79 -19.97 0.38
C LYS A 238 5.09 -20.93 -0.76
N THR A 239 5.12 -22.23 -0.48
CA THR A 239 5.51 -23.27 -1.46
C THR A 239 4.78 -24.58 -1.16
N PRO A 240 3.89 -25.05 -2.05
CA PRO A 240 3.39 -24.35 -3.24
C PRO A 240 2.70 -23.04 -2.85
N PHE A 241 2.81 -22.01 -3.70
CA PHE A 241 2.20 -20.71 -3.41
C PHE A 241 0.67 -20.85 -3.36
N SER A 242 0.07 -20.47 -2.24
CA SER A 242 -1.37 -20.45 -2.06
C SER A 242 -1.75 -19.34 -1.10
N MET A 243 -2.77 -18.56 -1.46
CA MET A 243 -3.34 -17.53 -0.61
C MET A 243 -4.86 -17.60 -0.73
N THR A 244 -5.53 -18.01 0.34
CA THR A 244 -6.97 -18.22 0.35
C THR A 244 -7.62 -17.44 1.49
N PRO A 245 -8.70 -16.68 1.23
CA PRO A 245 -9.42 -15.99 2.27
C PRO A 245 -10.07 -16.99 3.23
N ILE A 246 -10.08 -16.66 4.51
CA ILE A 246 -10.86 -17.35 5.54
C ILE A 246 -12.09 -16.48 5.76
N ASN A 247 -13.28 -17.01 5.51
CA ASN A 247 -14.55 -16.30 5.64
C ASN A 247 -15.67 -17.28 6.07
N PRO A 248 -16.49 -16.97 7.08
CA PRO A 248 -16.36 -15.84 8.00
C PRO A 248 -15.08 -15.91 8.84
N VAL A 249 -14.74 -14.79 9.49
CA VAL A 249 -13.73 -14.75 10.55
C VAL A 249 -14.43 -14.25 11.80
N PRO A 250 -14.29 -14.92 12.96
CA PRO A 250 -14.86 -14.42 14.19
C PRO A 250 -14.27 -13.06 14.55
N THR A 251 -15.06 -12.21 15.21
CA THR A 251 -14.53 -10.96 15.77
C THR A 251 -13.62 -11.28 16.94
N LEU A 252 -12.32 -11.00 16.79
CA LEU A 252 -11.32 -11.22 17.83
C LEU A 252 -10.92 -9.89 18.46
N ARG A 253 -11.08 -9.78 19.78
CA ARG A 253 -10.53 -8.65 20.54
C ARG A 253 -9.14 -9.03 21.03
N ILE A 254 -8.13 -8.33 20.54
CA ILE A 254 -6.72 -8.59 20.86
C ILE A 254 -6.06 -7.35 21.45
N LEU A 255 -5.09 -7.57 22.34
CA LEU A 255 -4.21 -6.52 22.84
C LEU A 255 -2.90 -6.56 22.05
N VAL A 256 -2.59 -5.49 21.32
CA VAL A 256 -1.31 -5.36 20.60
C VAL A 256 -0.29 -4.69 21.52
N VAL A 257 0.76 -5.43 21.87
CA VAL A 257 1.87 -4.93 22.70
C VAL A 257 3.11 -4.74 21.84
N ASN A 258 3.61 -3.51 21.75
CA ASN A 258 4.90 -3.22 21.15
C ASN A 258 5.96 -3.14 22.26
N THR A 259 6.89 -4.09 22.30
CA THR A 259 7.94 -4.12 23.33
C THR A 259 8.97 -3.00 23.19
N LEU A 260 8.97 -2.29 22.05
CA LEU A 260 9.97 -1.25 21.69
C LEU A 260 11.42 -1.78 21.60
N VAL A 261 11.59 -3.11 21.61
CA VAL A 261 12.91 -3.74 21.45
C VAL A 261 13.23 -3.87 19.96
N PRO A 262 14.35 -3.29 19.48
CA PRO A 262 14.75 -3.41 18.08
C PRO A 262 15.14 -4.85 17.75
N ARG A 263 14.78 -5.31 16.53
CA ARG A 263 15.10 -6.66 16.05
C ARG A 263 15.45 -6.66 14.57
N SER A 264 16.32 -7.57 14.17
CA SER A 264 16.60 -7.85 12.75
C SER A 264 15.80 -9.06 12.28
N THR A 265 14.73 -8.83 11.52
CA THR A 265 13.92 -9.89 10.91
C THR A 265 14.80 -10.85 10.09
N ARG A 266 15.78 -10.31 9.35
CA ARG A 266 16.70 -11.10 8.54
C ARG A 266 17.54 -12.04 9.40
N ALA A 267 18.09 -11.55 10.52
CA ALA A 267 18.90 -12.37 11.41
C ALA A 267 18.08 -13.49 12.06
N LEU A 268 16.84 -13.21 12.47
CA LEU A 268 15.93 -14.21 13.05
C LEU A 268 15.57 -15.31 12.04
N VAL A 269 15.24 -14.93 10.80
CA VAL A 269 14.95 -15.90 9.73
C VAL A 269 16.16 -16.77 9.42
N ALA A 270 17.37 -16.17 9.35
CA ALA A 270 18.61 -16.93 9.13
C ALA A 270 18.86 -17.92 10.28
N HIS A 271 18.73 -17.47 11.53
CA HIS A 271 18.94 -18.31 12.71
C HIS A 271 17.98 -19.51 12.78
N VAL A 272 16.70 -19.31 12.46
CA VAL A 272 15.71 -20.41 12.37
C VAL A 272 16.09 -21.38 11.24
N GLY A 273 16.50 -20.85 10.08
CA GLY A 273 16.96 -21.67 8.95
C GLY A 273 18.17 -22.53 9.28
N ASP A 274 19.16 -21.97 9.99
CA ASP A 274 20.35 -22.73 10.40
C ASP A 274 20.05 -23.73 11.52
N THR A 275 19.09 -23.42 12.38
CA THR A 275 18.62 -24.37 13.40
C THR A 275 17.89 -25.55 12.78
N LEU A 276 17.05 -25.31 11.75
CA LEU A 276 16.44 -26.39 10.97
C LEU A 276 17.49 -27.30 10.33
N LYS A 277 18.56 -26.75 9.73
CA LYS A 277 19.63 -27.56 9.12
C LYS A 277 20.36 -28.43 10.14
N ARG A 278 20.60 -27.93 11.35
CA ARG A 278 21.33 -28.66 12.41
C ARG A 278 20.49 -29.74 13.08
N MET A 279 19.19 -29.51 13.22
CA MET A 279 18.30 -30.34 14.05
C MET A 279 17.01 -30.67 13.31
N GLU A 280 17.10 -31.06 12.03
CA GLU A 280 15.94 -31.22 11.16
C GLU A 280 14.88 -32.16 11.75
N GLY A 281 15.31 -33.30 12.30
CA GLY A 281 14.42 -34.29 12.90
C GLY A 281 13.60 -33.77 14.10
N ALA A 282 14.06 -32.73 14.78
CA ALA A 282 13.34 -32.09 15.87
C ALA A 282 12.52 -30.87 15.42
N VAL A 283 13.09 -30.05 14.53
CA VAL A 283 12.48 -28.77 14.11
C VAL A 283 11.32 -28.99 13.12
N ARG A 284 11.44 -29.96 12.22
CA ARG A 284 10.42 -30.21 11.20
C ARG A 284 9.07 -30.65 11.80
N PRO A 285 9.02 -31.56 12.81
CA PRO A 285 7.78 -31.83 13.56
C PRO A 285 7.19 -30.58 14.21
N ILE A 286 8.01 -29.69 14.79
CA ILE A 286 7.53 -28.43 15.39
C ILE A 286 6.85 -27.56 14.32
N PHE A 287 7.44 -27.43 13.14
CA PHE A 287 6.82 -26.70 12.03
C PHE A 287 5.51 -27.33 11.59
N HIS A 288 5.41 -28.66 11.54
CA HIS A 288 4.15 -29.34 11.23
C HIS A 288 3.09 -29.05 12.30
N SER A 289 3.45 -29.04 13.58
CA SER A 289 2.52 -28.66 14.66
C SER A 289 2.04 -27.21 14.53
N ILE A 290 2.92 -26.27 14.18
CA ILE A 290 2.53 -24.87 13.91
C ILE A 290 1.56 -24.79 12.73
N GLY A 291 1.84 -25.53 11.65
CA GLY A 291 0.96 -25.62 10.48
C GLY A 291 -0.42 -26.19 10.83
N TYR A 292 -0.47 -27.22 11.67
CA TYR A 292 -1.72 -27.79 12.16
C TYR A 292 -2.56 -26.76 12.94
N ILE A 293 -1.94 -25.93 13.78
CA ILE A 293 -2.63 -24.85 14.51
C ILE A 293 -3.25 -23.85 13.53
N ALA A 294 -2.49 -23.45 12.50
CA ALA A 294 -2.97 -22.53 11.46
C ALA A 294 -4.19 -23.11 10.70
N ASP A 295 -4.13 -24.38 10.30
CA ASP A 295 -5.23 -25.05 9.61
C ASP A 295 -6.44 -25.30 10.51
N ALA A 296 -6.22 -25.65 11.78
CA ALA A 296 -7.28 -25.82 12.77
C ALA A 296 -8.03 -24.50 13.00
N PHE A 297 -7.32 -23.37 13.11
CA PHE A 297 -7.94 -22.06 13.21
C PHE A 297 -8.81 -21.74 11.98
N ALA A 298 -8.29 -21.99 10.77
CA ALA A 298 -9.03 -21.76 9.53
C ALA A 298 -10.31 -22.61 9.47
N HIS A 299 -10.23 -23.89 9.85
CA HIS A 299 -11.37 -24.80 9.88
C HIS A 299 -12.41 -24.40 10.93
N LEU A 300 -11.99 -24.01 12.13
CA LEU A 300 -12.90 -23.59 13.21
C LEU A 300 -13.59 -22.26 12.91
N SER A 301 -12.94 -21.36 12.16
CA SER A 301 -13.50 -20.05 11.80
C SER A 301 -14.63 -20.15 10.76
N GLN A 302 -14.73 -21.27 10.05
CA GLN A 302 -15.72 -21.49 8.98
C GLN A 302 -16.98 -22.24 9.45
N LYS A 303 -17.06 -22.58 10.74
CA LYS A 303 -18.25 -23.18 11.37
C LYS A 303 -19.12 -22.11 11.99
#